data_AF-A0A2D4XI72-F1
#
_entry.id   AF-A0A2D4XI72-F1
#
_cell.length_a   1.000
_cell.length_b   1.000
_cell.length_c   1.000
_cell.angle_alpha   90.00
_cell.angle_beta   90.00
_cell.angle_gamma   90.00
#
_symmetry.space_group_name_H-M   'P 1'
#
loop_
_entity.id
_entity.type
_entity.pdbx_description
1 polymer ?
#
loop_
_entity_poly.entity_id
_entity_poly.type
_entity_poly.pdbx_seq_one_letter_code
_entity_poly.pdbx_strand_id
1 'polypeptide(L)'
;MKQMIKNIILVSAFFIFSNCFSQDYELRATPYVKCEIAYKDGTLEKGFLRLASSAFSPQFKKEENEKSRKIDFELIDKIVSNPETENERIFQYLNHNQNKFKIFVELIYNDVLSIYINSTDSDDLFYSDFDRQNIREMMAQAKFEGRSEFTKRLKLSDTLNLPNGKKIALPMRYSYYYGLDYGVAHGITPKLNYYLLKEGSTKLYKVEKNKRFIKNAKEIINNCPIILKDLENNQVNIFDLPNFIEHYKDVCQTENSFEN
;
A
#
# COMPACT_ATOMS: atom_id res chain seq x y z
N MET A 1 -14.91 -48.60 -32.85
CA MET A 1 -15.39 -48.23 -31.50
C MET A 1 -14.27 -47.86 -30.52
N LYS A 2 -13.30 -48.75 -30.25
CA LYS A 2 -12.19 -48.47 -29.29
C LYS A 2 -11.35 -47.22 -29.63
N GLN A 3 -11.10 -46.93 -30.91
CA GLN A 3 -10.34 -45.75 -31.36
C GLN A 3 -11.07 -44.43 -31.08
N MET A 4 -12.39 -44.37 -31.31
CA MET A 4 -13.21 -43.16 -31.06
C MET A 4 -13.29 -42.83 -29.57
N ILE A 5 -13.46 -43.84 -28.71
CA ILE A 5 -13.52 -43.65 -27.26
C ILE A 5 -12.18 -43.10 -26.75
N LYS A 6 -11.05 -43.57 -27.29
CA LYS A 6 -9.71 -43.07 -26.94
C LYS A 6 -9.54 -41.59 -27.32
N ASN A 7 -10.03 -41.18 -28.50
CA ASN A 7 -9.97 -39.79 -28.96
C ASN A 7 -10.87 -38.86 -28.13
N ILE A 8 -12.06 -39.32 -27.73
CA ILE A 8 -12.97 -38.55 -26.87
C ILE A 8 -12.37 -38.34 -25.48
N ILE A 9 -11.75 -39.35 -24.90
CA ILE A 9 -11.05 -39.24 -23.60
C ILE A 9 -9.88 -38.26 -23.71
N LEU A 10 -9.12 -38.27 -24.81
CA LEU A 10 -7.97 -37.39 -25.01
C LEU A 10 -8.39 -35.92 -25.16
N VAL A 11 -9.48 -35.67 -25.90
CA VAL A 11 -10.07 -34.32 -26.04
C VAL A 11 -10.64 -33.84 -24.71
N SER A 12 -11.32 -34.70 -23.97
CA SER A 12 -11.85 -34.38 -22.64
C SER A 12 -10.72 -34.06 -21.64
N ALA A 13 -9.63 -34.82 -21.67
CA ALA A 13 -8.44 -34.54 -20.88
C ALA A 13 -7.80 -33.20 -21.28
N PHE A 14 -7.72 -32.88 -22.57
CA PHE A 14 -7.19 -31.60 -23.05
C PHE A 14 -8.03 -30.40 -22.55
N PHE A 15 -9.36 -30.51 -22.53
CA PHE A 15 -10.23 -29.49 -21.95
C PHE A 15 -10.08 -29.37 -20.43
N ILE A 16 -9.89 -30.47 -19.71
CA ILE A 16 -9.68 -30.45 -18.25
C ILE A 16 -8.32 -29.82 -17.90
N PHE A 17 -7.27 -30.06 -18.70
CA PHE A 17 -5.95 -29.45 -18.50
C PHE A 17 -5.86 -27.99 -18.95
N SER A 18 -6.76 -27.53 -19.83
CA SER A 18 -6.82 -26.11 -20.26
C SER A 18 -7.37 -25.14 -19.21
N ASN A 19 -7.87 -25.65 -18.06
CA ASN A 19 -8.29 -24.81 -16.93
C ASN A 19 -7.11 -24.29 -16.07
N CYS A 20 -5.88 -24.70 -16.35
CA CYS A 20 -4.70 -24.06 -15.80
C CYS A 20 -4.22 -23.01 -16.78
N PHE A 21 -3.93 -21.80 -16.30
CA PHE A 21 -3.52 -20.60 -17.06
C PHE A 21 -4.67 -19.77 -17.67
N SER A 22 -5.74 -19.49 -16.94
CA SER A 22 -6.30 -18.14 -17.11
C SER A 22 -5.29 -17.19 -16.48
N GLN A 23 -4.45 -16.55 -17.30
CA GLN A 23 -3.80 -15.32 -16.87
C GLN A 23 -4.94 -14.41 -16.40
N ASP A 24 -4.88 -13.98 -15.15
CA ASP A 24 -5.78 -12.95 -14.63
C ASP A 24 -5.44 -11.66 -15.37
N TYR A 25 -6.03 -11.50 -16.56
CA TYR A 25 -5.87 -10.31 -17.35
C TYR A 25 -6.51 -9.16 -16.57
N GLU A 26 -5.69 -8.25 -16.07
CA GLU A 26 -6.14 -6.89 -15.78
C GLU A 26 -6.82 -6.36 -17.05
N LEU A 27 -8.04 -5.86 -16.90
CA LEU A 27 -8.86 -5.46 -18.04
C LEU A 27 -8.32 -4.25 -18.79
N ARG A 28 -7.32 -3.57 -18.22
CA ARG A 28 -6.73 -2.35 -18.77
C ARG A 28 -5.23 -2.40 -18.64
N ALA A 29 -4.54 -1.87 -19.65
CA ALA A 29 -3.10 -1.68 -19.59
C ALA A 29 -2.77 -0.75 -18.41
N THR A 30 -1.80 -1.14 -17.57
CA THR A 30 -1.34 -0.33 -16.46
C THR A 30 -0.94 1.07 -16.97
N PRO A 31 -1.61 2.14 -16.50
CA PRO A 31 -1.42 3.46 -17.06
C PRO A 31 -0.07 4.04 -16.66
N TYR A 32 0.37 5.03 -17.43
CA TYR A 32 1.46 5.91 -17.03
C TYR A 32 0.87 7.07 -16.21
N VAL A 33 1.46 7.35 -15.05
CA VAL A 33 1.04 8.41 -14.13
C VAL A 33 2.02 9.58 -14.25
N LYS A 34 1.50 10.80 -14.39
CA LYS A 34 2.33 12.01 -14.40
C LYS A 34 3.05 12.12 -13.05
N CYS A 35 4.36 12.36 -13.08
CA CYS A 35 5.18 12.38 -11.88
C CYS A 35 6.39 13.31 -11.98
N GLU A 36 6.97 13.61 -10.83
CA GLU A 36 8.32 14.12 -10.67
C GLU A 36 9.10 13.11 -9.82
N ILE A 37 10.26 12.67 -10.31
CA ILE A 37 11.17 11.77 -9.60
C ILE A 37 12.32 12.62 -9.06
N ALA A 38 12.52 12.57 -7.75
CA ALA A 38 13.73 13.07 -7.13
C ALA A 38 14.70 11.91 -6.89
N TYR A 39 15.91 12.05 -7.38
CA TYR A 39 16.99 11.09 -7.20
C TYR A 39 17.86 11.46 -6.00
N LYS A 40 18.56 10.48 -5.46
CA LYS A 40 19.44 10.65 -4.29
C LYS A 40 20.66 11.54 -4.54
N ASP A 41 21.04 11.73 -5.80
CA ASP A 41 22.09 12.66 -6.20
C ASP A 41 21.59 14.12 -6.26
N GLY A 42 20.30 14.36 -5.96
CA GLY A 42 19.66 15.66 -5.98
C GLY A 42 19.07 16.06 -7.33
N THR A 43 19.20 15.22 -8.36
CA THR A 43 18.57 15.49 -9.66
C THR A 43 17.06 15.27 -9.62
N LEU A 44 16.34 16.04 -10.43
CA LEU A 44 14.88 15.97 -10.57
C LEU A 44 14.50 15.68 -12.02
N GLU A 45 13.59 14.74 -12.25
CA GLU A 45 13.04 14.43 -13.57
C GLU A 45 11.51 14.44 -13.56
N LYS A 46 10.91 15.34 -14.35
CA LYS A 46 9.47 15.37 -14.62
C LYS A 46 9.13 14.48 -15.82
N GLY A 47 8.04 13.74 -15.73
CA GLY A 47 7.58 12.89 -16.81
C GLY A 47 6.45 11.96 -16.39
N PHE A 48 6.49 10.73 -16.86
CA PHE A 48 5.44 9.74 -16.72
C PHE A 48 6.02 8.42 -16.21
N LEU A 49 5.51 7.93 -15.08
CA LEU A 49 5.96 6.70 -14.43
C LEU A 49 4.91 5.60 -14.55
N ARG A 50 5.39 4.38 -14.80
CA ARG A 50 4.63 3.14 -14.70
C ARG A 50 5.43 2.12 -13.90
N LEU A 51 4.85 1.60 -12.83
CA LEU A 51 5.31 0.40 -12.13
C LEU A 51 4.94 -0.84 -12.98
N ALA A 52 5.94 -1.50 -13.57
CA ALA A 52 5.71 -2.61 -14.47
C ALA A 52 5.76 -3.94 -13.71
N SER A 53 4.57 -4.47 -13.38
CA SER A 53 4.37 -5.73 -12.64
C SER A 53 4.91 -5.74 -11.20
N SER A 54 5.53 -4.65 -10.75
CA SER A 54 6.02 -4.46 -9.39
C SER A 54 6.40 -3.00 -9.15
N ALA A 55 6.13 -2.52 -7.94
CA ALA A 55 6.61 -1.24 -7.44
C ALA A 55 8.14 -1.09 -7.47
N PHE A 56 8.89 -2.20 -7.51
CA PHE A 56 10.35 -2.21 -7.61
C PHE A 56 10.87 -2.29 -9.04
N SER A 57 9.99 -2.18 -10.04
CA SER A 57 10.36 -2.12 -11.46
C SER A 57 9.79 -0.86 -12.13
N PRO A 58 10.22 0.34 -11.69
CA PRO A 58 9.74 1.60 -12.26
C PRO A 58 10.20 1.76 -13.72
N GLN A 59 9.27 2.16 -14.58
CA GLN A 59 9.51 2.51 -15.97
C GLN A 59 9.08 3.95 -16.22
N PHE A 60 9.93 4.72 -16.86
CA PHE A 60 9.74 6.15 -17.01
C PHE A 60 9.85 6.60 -18.47
N LYS A 61 9.07 7.61 -18.80
CA LYS A 61 9.11 8.36 -20.05
C LYS A 61 9.13 9.84 -19.73
N LYS A 62 9.93 10.64 -20.44
CA LYS A 62 9.94 12.09 -20.22
C LYS A 62 8.69 12.73 -20.85
N GLU A 63 8.29 12.23 -22.01
CA GLU A 63 7.11 12.66 -22.75
C GLU A 63 6.21 11.47 -23.11
N GLU A 64 4.91 11.69 -23.40
CA GLU A 64 3.94 10.61 -23.65
C GLU A 64 4.34 9.70 -24.83
N ASN A 65 4.90 10.31 -25.88
CA ASN A 65 5.26 9.63 -27.13
C ASN A 65 6.66 8.98 -27.11
N GLU A 66 7.40 9.09 -26.02
CA GLU A 66 8.73 8.51 -25.91
C GLU A 66 8.70 7.02 -25.54
N LYS A 67 9.81 6.33 -25.84
CA LYS A 67 10.06 4.98 -25.36
C LYS A 67 10.35 5.00 -23.87
N SER A 68 9.76 4.06 -23.14
CA SER A 68 10.02 3.92 -21.70
C SER A 68 11.40 3.34 -21.45
N ARG A 69 12.08 3.87 -20.44
CA ARG A 69 13.32 3.31 -19.88
C ARG A 69 13.05 2.74 -18.49
N LYS A 70 13.75 1.67 -18.13
CA LYS A 70 13.76 1.17 -16.75
C LYS A 70 14.60 2.12 -15.90
N ILE A 71 14.11 2.45 -14.71
CA ILE A 71 14.88 3.16 -13.69
C ILE A 71 15.27 2.16 -12.60
N ASP A 72 16.45 2.32 -12.04
CA ASP A 72 16.81 1.64 -10.80
C ASP A 72 16.14 2.33 -9.61
N PHE A 73 15.23 1.62 -8.94
CA PHE A 73 14.50 2.15 -7.80
C PHE A 73 15.42 2.51 -6.63
N GLU A 74 16.62 1.93 -6.55
CA GLU A 74 17.57 2.24 -5.48
C GLU A 74 18.15 3.64 -5.59
N LEU A 75 18.15 4.24 -6.77
CA LEU A 75 18.61 5.61 -7.02
C LEU A 75 17.54 6.66 -6.71
N ILE A 76 16.27 6.24 -6.64
CA ILE A 76 15.14 7.12 -6.36
C ILE A 76 15.12 7.47 -4.86
N ASP A 77 15.02 8.76 -4.56
CA ASP A 77 14.77 9.26 -3.21
C ASP A 77 13.26 9.32 -2.92
N LYS A 78 12.51 10.01 -3.79
CA LYS A 78 11.05 10.09 -3.73
C LYS A 78 10.42 10.24 -5.11
N ILE A 79 9.16 9.83 -5.20
CA ILE A 79 8.30 9.97 -6.38
C ILE A 79 7.12 10.84 -5.97
N VAL A 80 6.91 11.95 -6.65
CA VAL A 80 5.74 12.80 -6.48
C VAL A 80 4.80 12.53 -7.65
N SER A 81 3.65 11.88 -7.40
CA SER A 81 2.63 11.64 -8.43
C SER A 81 1.69 12.84 -8.53
N ASN A 82 1.22 13.15 -9.74
CA ASN A 82 0.33 14.28 -10.03
C ASN A 82 0.82 15.58 -9.35
N PRO A 83 2.10 15.98 -9.56
CA PRO A 83 2.67 17.13 -8.88
C PRO A 83 1.88 18.41 -9.21
N GLU A 84 1.82 19.33 -8.25
CA GLU A 84 1.13 20.62 -8.36
C GLU A 84 -0.40 20.49 -8.53
N THR A 85 -0.99 19.37 -8.09
CA THR A 85 -2.44 19.14 -8.10
C THR A 85 -2.98 18.81 -6.69
N GLU A 86 -4.30 18.86 -6.51
CA GLU A 86 -4.95 18.45 -5.24
C GLU A 86 -4.76 16.96 -4.90
N ASN A 87 -4.41 16.14 -5.90
CA ASN A 87 -4.17 14.70 -5.79
C ASN A 87 -2.67 14.37 -5.77
N GLU A 88 -1.84 15.34 -5.38
CA GLU A 88 -0.40 15.12 -5.20
C GLU A 88 -0.15 14.10 -4.08
N ARG A 89 0.68 13.09 -4.38
CA ARG A 89 1.03 12.02 -3.44
C ARG A 89 2.52 11.74 -3.51
N ILE A 90 3.11 11.39 -2.38
CA ILE A 90 4.55 11.19 -2.24
C ILE A 90 4.83 9.73 -1.91
N PHE A 91 5.62 9.07 -2.75
CA PHE A 91 6.00 7.67 -2.57
C PHE A 91 7.51 7.52 -2.41
N GLN A 92 7.93 6.55 -1.60
CA GLN A 92 9.34 6.33 -1.27
C GLN A 92 9.67 4.85 -1.09
N TYR A 93 10.96 4.51 -1.24
CA TYR A 93 11.51 3.18 -0.96
C TYR A 93 12.34 3.20 0.31
N LEU A 94 11.70 2.88 1.44
CA LEU A 94 12.28 3.03 2.78
C LEU A 94 12.60 1.66 3.41
N ASN A 95 13.56 1.65 4.33
CA ASN A 95 13.95 0.45 5.04
C ASN A 95 12.95 0.12 6.15
N HIS A 96 12.61 -1.15 6.30
CA HIS A 96 11.75 -1.62 7.38
C HIS A 96 12.59 -2.03 8.60
N ASN A 97 12.16 -1.69 9.82
CA ASN A 97 12.92 -2.03 11.03
C ASN A 97 13.11 -3.54 11.27
N GLN A 98 12.14 -4.36 10.86
CA GLN A 98 12.16 -5.83 11.02
C GLN A 98 12.56 -6.62 9.76
N ASN A 99 12.71 -5.97 8.60
CA ASN A 99 12.99 -6.67 7.34
C ASN A 99 14.21 -6.06 6.64
N LYS A 100 15.05 -6.89 6.03
CA LYS A 100 16.22 -6.45 5.27
C LYS A 100 15.84 -5.78 3.94
N PHE A 101 14.65 -6.06 3.43
CA PHE A 101 14.16 -5.49 2.19
C PHE A 101 13.52 -4.12 2.41
N LYS A 102 13.72 -3.24 1.43
CA LYS A 102 12.97 -2.00 1.32
C LYS A 102 11.49 -2.29 1.08
N ILE A 103 10.64 -1.38 1.55
CA ILE A 103 9.22 -1.39 1.27
C ILE A 103 8.84 -0.13 0.49
N PHE A 104 7.87 -0.27 -0.41
CA PHE A 104 7.29 0.84 -1.14
C PHE A 104 6.15 1.44 -0.33
N VAL A 105 6.25 2.72 0.01
CA VAL A 105 5.32 3.40 0.92
C VAL A 105 4.86 4.72 0.34
N GLU A 106 3.68 5.14 0.77
CA GLU A 106 3.17 6.50 0.58
C GLU A 106 3.27 7.28 1.89
N LEU A 107 3.78 8.50 1.82
CA LEU A 107 3.77 9.48 2.91
C LEU A 107 2.41 10.17 2.95
N ILE A 108 1.69 10.02 4.06
CA ILE A 108 0.35 10.63 4.22
C ILE A 108 0.32 11.76 5.25
N TYR A 109 1.30 11.83 6.14
CA TYR A 109 1.43 12.91 7.13
C TYR A 109 2.90 13.10 7.51
N ASN A 110 3.31 14.35 7.70
CA ASN A 110 4.68 14.68 8.07
C ASN A 110 4.72 15.77 9.16
N ASP A 111 5.28 15.43 10.31
CA ASP A 111 5.54 16.30 11.48
C ASP A 111 6.71 15.65 12.27
N VAL A 112 6.77 15.80 13.59
CA VAL A 112 7.67 15.05 14.50
C VAL A 112 7.78 13.56 14.21
N LEU A 113 6.65 12.95 13.86
CA LEU A 113 6.57 11.58 13.37
C LEU A 113 5.83 11.62 12.03
N SER A 114 6.48 11.14 10.99
CA SER A 114 5.84 10.96 9.69
C SER A 114 5.02 9.67 9.68
N ILE A 115 3.82 9.72 9.11
CA ILE A 115 2.97 8.54 8.89
C ILE A 115 3.11 8.09 7.44
N TYR A 116 3.45 6.82 7.29
CA TYR A 116 3.49 6.13 6.02
C TYR A 116 2.47 5.01 5.96
N ILE A 117 1.97 4.74 4.76
CA ILE A 117 1.14 3.58 4.47
C ILE A 117 1.79 2.68 3.43
N ASN A 118 1.58 1.39 3.58
CA ASN A 118 1.92 0.37 2.60
C ASN A 118 0.73 -0.57 2.41
N SER A 119 0.48 -0.98 1.18
CA SER A 119 -0.42 -2.09 0.88
C SER A 119 0.40 -3.35 0.59
N THR A 120 -0.12 -4.52 0.95
CA THR A 120 0.45 -5.80 0.53
C THR A 120 0.50 -5.94 -0.99
N ASP A 121 -0.36 -5.21 -1.71
CA ASP A 121 -0.20 -4.94 -3.13
C ASP A 121 0.25 -3.47 -3.30
N SER A 122 1.54 -3.28 -3.55
CA SER A 122 2.15 -1.96 -3.65
C SER A 122 1.74 -1.20 -4.92
N ASP A 123 1.38 -1.93 -5.98
CA ASP A 123 0.94 -1.30 -7.22
C ASP A 123 -0.48 -0.75 -7.04
N ASP A 124 -1.35 -1.48 -6.32
CA ASP A 124 -2.68 -0.99 -5.96
C ASP A 124 -2.65 0.32 -5.18
N LEU A 125 -1.68 0.48 -4.27
CA LEU A 125 -1.51 1.72 -3.54
C LEU A 125 -1.18 2.88 -4.49
N PHE A 126 -0.23 2.68 -5.41
CA PHE A 126 0.18 3.71 -6.38
C PHE A 126 -0.92 4.05 -7.39
N TYR A 127 -1.65 3.03 -7.87
CA TYR A 127 -2.69 3.18 -8.89
C TYR A 127 -4.10 3.26 -8.33
N SER A 128 -4.25 3.68 -7.08
CA SER A 128 -5.55 3.73 -6.41
C SER A 128 -6.60 4.57 -7.12
N ASP A 129 -6.17 5.60 -7.85
CA ASP A 129 -7.03 6.55 -8.54
C ASP A 129 -7.50 5.99 -9.89
N PHE A 130 -6.97 4.83 -10.27
CA PHE A 130 -7.32 4.12 -11.48
C PHE A 130 -8.12 2.87 -11.13
N ASP A 131 -8.99 2.46 -12.04
CA ASP A 131 -9.61 1.14 -11.99
C ASP A 131 -8.72 0.13 -12.73
N ARG A 132 -8.11 -0.81 -11.99
CA ARG A 132 -7.39 -1.96 -12.56
C ARG A 132 -8.02 -3.28 -12.12
N GLN A 133 -9.34 -3.30 -11.91
CA GLN A 133 -10.03 -4.55 -11.64
C GLN A 133 -9.76 -5.58 -12.74
N ASN A 134 -9.55 -6.83 -12.35
CA ASN A 134 -9.52 -7.95 -13.27
C ASN A 134 -10.94 -8.50 -13.52
N ILE A 135 -11.09 -9.37 -14.55
CA ILE A 135 -12.39 -9.96 -14.92
C ILE A 135 -13.03 -10.71 -13.75
N ARG A 136 -12.23 -11.43 -12.96
CA ARG A 136 -12.75 -12.21 -11.82
C ARG A 136 -13.32 -11.29 -10.75
N GLU A 137 -12.66 -10.17 -10.51
CA GLU A 137 -13.15 -9.14 -9.60
C GLU A 137 -14.45 -8.53 -10.13
N MET A 138 -14.53 -8.13 -11.39
CA MET A 138 -15.78 -7.59 -11.94
C MET A 138 -16.94 -8.59 -11.88
N MET A 139 -16.69 -9.87 -12.22
CA MET A 139 -17.72 -10.92 -12.15
C MET A 139 -18.19 -11.18 -10.72
N ALA A 140 -17.27 -11.16 -9.76
CA ALA A 140 -17.62 -11.28 -8.37
C ALA A 140 -18.47 -10.07 -7.92
N GLN A 141 -18.10 -8.84 -8.28
CA GLN A 141 -18.86 -7.63 -7.97
C GLN A 141 -20.30 -7.73 -8.48
N ALA A 142 -20.49 -8.05 -9.77
CA ALA A 142 -21.80 -8.17 -10.37
C ALA A 142 -22.68 -9.22 -9.67
N LYS A 143 -22.08 -10.35 -9.24
CA LYS A 143 -22.78 -11.39 -8.48
C LYS A 143 -23.21 -10.93 -7.08
N PHE A 144 -22.45 -10.05 -6.45
CA PHE A 144 -22.78 -9.47 -5.15
C PHE A 144 -23.82 -8.34 -5.25
N GLU A 145 -23.71 -7.45 -6.22
CA GLU A 145 -24.68 -6.38 -6.46
C GLU A 145 -26.08 -6.93 -6.79
N GLY A 146 -26.14 -8.05 -7.52
CA GLY A 146 -27.40 -8.77 -7.78
C GLY A 146 -28.03 -9.43 -6.55
N ARG A 147 -27.34 -9.50 -5.41
CA ARG A 147 -27.85 -10.04 -4.13
C ARG A 147 -27.92 -8.90 -3.11
N SER A 148 -29.01 -8.13 -3.18
CA SER A 148 -29.23 -6.89 -2.43
C SER A 148 -28.93 -6.96 -0.92
N GLU A 149 -29.08 -8.12 -0.28
CA GLU A 149 -28.80 -8.31 1.16
C GLU A 149 -27.29 -8.29 1.52
N PHE A 150 -26.38 -8.52 0.55
CA PHE A 150 -24.93 -8.55 0.78
C PHE A 150 -24.22 -7.22 0.50
N THR A 151 -24.89 -6.28 -0.19
CA THR A 151 -24.33 -4.97 -0.56
C THR A 151 -23.85 -4.14 0.64
N LYS A 152 -24.44 -4.32 1.83
CA LYS A 152 -24.03 -3.65 3.07
C LYS A 152 -22.64 -4.05 3.60
N ARG A 153 -22.01 -5.11 3.07
CA ARG A 153 -20.72 -5.63 3.55
C ARG A 153 -19.51 -5.21 2.70
N LEU A 154 -19.73 -4.47 1.61
CA LEU A 154 -18.67 -3.99 0.73
C LEU A 154 -18.14 -2.64 1.25
N LYS A 155 -17.02 -2.67 1.97
CA LYS A 155 -16.26 -1.46 2.34
C LYS A 155 -15.31 -1.10 1.19
N LEU A 156 -15.68 -0.10 0.40
CA LEU A 156 -14.95 0.33 -0.81
C LEU A 156 -13.78 1.29 -0.54
N SER A 157 -13.79 1.91 0.63
CA SER A 157 -12.73 2.79 1.09
C SER A 157 -12.67 2.73 2.61
N ASP A 158 -11.48 2.92 3.15
CA ASP A 158 -11.33 3.33 4.54
C ASP A 158 -11.23 4.84 4.62
N THR A 159 -11.54 5.43 5.76
CA THR A 159 -11.27 6.83 6.01
C THR A 159 -10.36 6.93 7.21
N LEU A 160 -9.19 7.51 7.01
CA LEU A 160 -8.28 7.83 8.10
C LEU A 160 -8.43 9.31 8.43
N ASN A 161 -8.65 9.61 9.71
CA ASN A 161 -8.46 10.96 10.22
C ASN A 161 -6.97 11.13 10.50
N LEU A 162 -6.36 12.19 9.99
CA LEU A 162 -4.99 12.57 10.30
C LEU A 162 -4.93 13.45 11.56
N PRO A 163 -3.74 13.59 12.20
CA PRO A 163 -3.55 14.48 13.34
C PRO A 163 -4.04 15.92 13.10
N ASN A 164 -3.83 16.46 11.90
CA ASN A 164 -4.31 17.80 11.51
C ASN A 164 -5.81 17.88 11.17
N GLY A 165 -6.59 16.83 11.45
CA GLY A 165 -8.02 16.74 11.14
C GLY A 165 -8.36 16.48 9.67
N LYS A 166 -7.37 16.42 8.76
CA LYS A 166 -7.60 16.05 7.36
C LYS A 166 -8.09 14.60 7.30
N LYS A 167 -9.15 14.37 6.53
CA LYS A 167 -9.64 13.03 6.22
C LYS A 167 -9.01 12.55 4.93
N ILE A 168 -8.39 11.38 4.97
CA ILE A 168 -7.87 10.70 3.78
C ILE A 168 -8.76 9.50 3.51
N ALA A 169 -9.36 9.46 2.32
CA ALA A 169 -9.99 8.27 1.80
C ALA A 169 -8.88 7.32 1.35
N LEU A 170 -8.76 6.20 2.03
CA LEU A 170 -7.82 5.15 1.70
C LEU A 170 -8.49 4.20 0.70
N PRO A 171 -7.91 4.06 -0.49
CA PRO A 171 -8.44 3.21 -1.53
C PRO A 171 -8.31 1.75 -1.10
N MET A 172 -9.45 1.10 -0.84
CA MET A 172 -9.50 -0.34 -0.63
C MET A 172 -9.98 -0.96 -1.92
N ARG A 173 -9.04 -1.33 -2.80
CA ARG A 173 -9.41 -2.13 -3.97
C ARG A 173 -10.05 -3.44 -3.53
N TYR A 174 -11.06 -3.82 -4.30
CA TYR A 174 -11.95 -4.93 -4.02
C TYR A 174 -11.18 -6.17 -3.63
N SER A 175 -11.55 -6.69 -2.49
CA SER A 175 -11.12 -8.01 -2.09
C SER A 175 -12.23 -8.62 -1.27
N TYR A 176 -13.02 -9.37 -2.04
CA TYR A 176 -14.12 -10.22 -1.64
C TYR A 176 -13.86 -10.91 -0.31
N TYR A 177 -14.77 -10.71 0.64
CA TYR A 177 -14.64 -11.28 1.98
C TYR A 177 -15.05 -12.76 2.04
N TYR A 178 -14.32 -13.46 2.92
CA TYR A 178 -14.57 -14.78 3.49
C TYR A 178 -16.03 -15.02 3.90
N GLY A 179 -16.51 -16.25 3.65
CA GLY A 179 -17.76 -16.77 4.19
C GLY A 179 -18.83 -17.21 3.18
N LEU A 180 -18.46 -17.58 1.96
CA LEU A 180 -19.34 -18.34 1.07
C LEU A 180 -18.64 -19.66 0.74
N ASP A 181 -19.15 -20.75 1.34
CA ASP A 181 -18.96 -22.08 0.79
C ASP A 181 -19.35 -22.07 -0.70
N TYR A 182 -18.76 -22.97 -1.46
CA TYR A 182 -18.78 -23.10 -2.93
C TYR A 182 -17.66 -22.37 -3.67
N GLY A 183 -16.46 -22.97 -3.66
CA GLY A 183 -15.67 -23.27 -4.88
C GLY A 183 -15.35 -22.17 -5.89
N VAL A 184 -15.58 -20.89 -5.57
CA VAL A 184 -15.49 -19.77 -6.52
C VAL A 184 -14.60 -18.69 -5.89
N ALA A 185 -13.37 -18.60 -6.42
CA ALA A 185 -12.33 -17.59 -6.17
C ALA A 185 -11.91 -17.35 -4.70
N HIS A 186 -10.66 -17.71 -4.37
CA HIS A 186 -10.00 -17.26 -3.14
C HIS A 186 -9.30 -15.92 -3.43
N GLY A 187 -9.78 -14.84 -2.80
CA GLY A 187 -9.13 -13.52 -2.84
C GLY A 187 -8.42 -13.20 -1.52
N ILE A 188 -7.28 -12.52 -1.58
CA ILE A 188 -6.59 -12.00 -0.39
C ILE A 188 -6.87 -10.49 -0.32
N THR A 189 -7.44 -10.01 0.78
CA THR A 189 -7.62 -8.56 1.00
C THR A 189 -6.27 -7.86 1.11
N PRO A 190 -5.98 -6.85 0.26
CA PRO A 190 -4.82 -6.02 0.48
C PRO A 190 -4.91 -5.42 1.87
N LYS A 191 -3.95 -5.77 2.71
CA LYS A 191 -3.90 -5.22 4.07
C LYS A 191 -3.12 -3.93 4.00
N LEU A 192 -3.78 -2.83 4.36
CA LEU A 192 -3.08 -1.58 4.61
C LEU A 192 -2.33 -1.69 5.94
N ASN A 193 -1.03 -1.43 5.88
CA ASN A 193 -0.14 -1.40 7.00
C ASN A 193 0.30 0.05 7.23
N TYR A 194 0.24 0.48 8.49
CA TYR A 194 0.72 1.80 8.89
C TYR A 194 2.12 1.71 9.45
N TYR A 195 2.89 2.76 9.19
CA TYR A 195 4.28 2.88 9.57
C TYR A 195 4.56 4.27 10.11
N LEU A 196 5.45 4.35 11.10
CA LEU A 196 5.96 5.60 11.62
C LEU A 196 7.45 5.73 11.30
N LEU A 197 7.86 6.94 10.92
CA LEU A 197 9.26 7.33 10.82
C LEU A 197 9.50 8.49 11.78
N LYS A 198 10.52 8.37 12.61
CA LYS A 198 11.00 9.51 13.40
C LYS A 198 11.93 10.36 12.54
N GLU A 199 11.83 11.68 12.66
CA GLU A 199 12.77 12.60 12.04
C GLU A 199 14.23 12.22 12.36
N GLY A 200 15.09 12.21 11.35
CA GLY A 200 16.49 11.78 11.46
C GLY A 200 16.72 10.27 11.53
N SER A 201 15.67 9.45 11.63
CA SER A 201 15.79 7.99 11.51
C SER A 201 15.80 7.55 10.05
N THR A 202 16.37 6.36 9.80
CA THR A 202 16.45 5.74 8.47
C THR A 202 15.51 4.54 8.31
N LYS A 203 14.72 4.21 9.35
CA LYS A 203 13.91 2.99 9.41
C LYS A 203 12.47 3.28 9.73
N LEU A 204 11.58 2.65 8.97
CA LEU A 204 10.15 2.61 9.26
C LEU A 204 9.83 1.60 10.34
N TYR A 205 8.97 2.01 11.27
CA TYR A 205 8.46 1.21 12.36
C TYR A 205 7.01 0.86 12.11
N LYS A 206 6.73 -0.44 11.97
CA LYS A 206 5.37 -0.92 11.77
C LYS A 206 4.49 -0.59 12.98
N VAL A 207 3.33 -0.01 12.74
CA VAL A 207 2.27 0.16 13.73
C VAL A 207 1.68 -1.20 14.05
N GLU A 208 1.90 -1.65 15.28
CA GLU A 208 1.42 -2.94 15.82
C GLU A 208 0.80 -2.69 17.19
N LYS A 209 0.16 -3.71 17.80
CA LYS A 209 -0.30 -3.60 19.20
C LYS A 209 0.81 -3.05 20.11
N ASN A 210 0.46 -2.16 21.05
CA ASN A 210 1.39 -1.46 21.97
C ASN A 210 2.57 -2.33 22.42
N LYS A 211 2.31 -3.51 23.01
CA LYS A 211 3.36 -4.44 23.46
C LYS A 211 4.40 -4.81 22.39
N ARG A 212 3.96 -5.07 21.15
CA ARG A 212 4.87 -5.37 20.03
C ARG A 212 5.55 -4.11 19.51
N PHE A 213 4.81 -3.02 19.41
CA PHE A 213 5.36 -1.73 18.99
C PHE A 213 6.50 -1.29 19.91
N ILE A 214 6.29 -1.30 21.24
CA ILE A 214 7.31 -1.00 22.26
C ILE A 214 8.60 -1.78 22.03
N LYS A 215 8.49 -3.10 21.80
CA LYS A 215 9.65 -3.98 21.59
C LYS A 215 10.43 -3.62 20.32
N ASN A 216 9.71 -3.24 19.26
CA ASN A 216 10.25 -3.15 17.90
C ASN A 216 10.59 -1.71 17.48
N ALA A 217 10.05 -0.70 18.15
CA ALA A 217 10.18 0.72 17.84
C ALA A 217 11.08 1.48 18.82
N LYS A 218 12.20 0.87 19.21
CA LYS A 218 13.11 1.41 20.24
C LYS A 218 13.57 2.84 19.98
N GLU A 219 13.81 3.26 18.74
CA GLU A 219 14.23 4.65 18.45
C GLU A 219 13.12 5.67 18.71
N ILE A 220 11.85 5.29 18.53
CA ILE A 220 10.69 6.14 18.87
C ILE A 220 10.50 6.18 20.39
N ILE A 221 10.63 5.02 21.04
CA ILE A 221 10.26 4.79 22.45
C ILE A 221 11.36 5.19 23.44
N ASN A 222 12.61 4.79 23.21
CA ASN A 222 13.71 5.03 24.16
C ASN A 222 14.03 6.51 24.32
N ASN A 223 13.73 7.31 23.30
CA ASN A 223 13.94 8.76 23.31
C ASN A 223 12.84 9.51 24.07
N CYS A 224 11.85 8.81 24.63
CA CYS A 224 10.75 9.42 25.38
C CYS A 224 10.16 8.43 26.39
N PRO A 225 10.73 8.35 27.62
CA PRO A 225 10.30 7.39 28.65
C PRO A 225 8.83 7.53 29.04
N ILE A 226 8.26 8.73 28.93
CA ILE A 226 6.84 8.98 29.19
C ILE A 226 5.95 8.18 28.22
N ILE A 227 6.27 8.21 26.93
CA ILE A 227 5.53 7.43 25.91
C ILE A 227 5.60 5.93 26.19
N LEU A 228 6.76 5.42 26.63
CA LEU A 228 6.88 4.02 27.02
C LEU A 228 5.86 3.67 28.11
N LYS A 229 5.86 4.45 29.20
CA LYS A 229 4.96 4.24 30.35
C LYS A 229 3.49 4.34 29.94
N ASP A 230 3.14 5.29 29.11
CA ASP A 230 1.75 5.54 28.71
C ASP A 230 1.23 4.44 27.78
N LEU A 231 2.09 3.91 26.90
CA LEU A 231 1.75 2.74 26.06
C LEU A 231 1.64 1.46 26.89
N GLU A 232 2.50 1.25 27.90
CA GLU A 232 2.45 0.09 28.81
C GLU A 232 1.18 0.09 29.66
N ASN A 233 0.77 1.26 30.14
CA ASN A 233 -0.44 1.45 30.93
C ASN A 233 -1.72 1.58 30.07
N ASN A 234 -1.60 1.49 28.74
CA ASN A 234 -2.69 1.71 27.77
C ASN A 234 -3.41 3.06 27.93
N GLN A 235 -2.71 4.08 28.42
CA GLN A 235 -3.22 5.45 28.45
C GLN A 235 -3.30 6.03 27.04
N VAL A 236 -2.41 5.59 26.15
CA VAL A 236 -2.45 5.89 24.71
C VAL A 236 -2.42 4.59 23.91
N ASN A 237 -3.06 4.61 22.75
CA ASN A 237 -3.11 3.49 21.81
C ASN A 237 -2.46 3.88 20.48
N ILE A 238 -1.44 3.13 20.06
CA ILE A 238 -0.72 3.38 18.81
C ILE A 238 -1.57 3.20 17.54
N PHE A 239 -2.69 2.46 17.61
CA PHE A 239 -3.63 2.39 16.50
C PHE A 239 -4.46 3.66 16.33
N ASP A 240 -4.56 4.48 17.38
CA ASP A 240 -5.13 5.81 17.32
C ASP A 240 -4.03 6.81 16.96
N LEU A 241 -3.56 6.72 15.71
CA LEU A 241 -2.40 7.48 15.22
C LEU A 241 -2.51 8.99 15.43
N PRO A 242 -3.67 9.64 15.20
CA PRO A 242 -3.84 11.07 15.49
C PRO A 242 -3.51 11.41 16.94
N ASN A 243 -4.19 10.76 17.88
CA ASN A 243 -4.01 11.04 19.31
C ASN A 243 -2.61 10.63 19.78
N PHE A 244 -2.04 9.54 19.25
CA PHE A 244 -0.69 9.13 19.58
C PHE A 244 0.35 10.17 19.15
N ILE A 245 0.24 10.74 17.95
CA ILE A 245 1.22 11.71 17.44
C ILE A 245 1.14 13.03 18.20
N GLU A 246 -0.06 13.54 18.46
CA GLU A 246 -0.24 14.75 19.27
C GLU A 246 0.33 14.54 20.68
N HIS A 247 -0.01 13.41 21.33
CA HIS A 247 0.56 13.08 22.64
C HIS A 247 2.08 12.94 22.60
N TYR A 248 2.64 12.31 21.57
CA TYR A 248 4.09 12.20 21.38
C TYR A 248 4.76 13.57 21.27
N LYS A 249 4.14 14.49 20.53
CA LYS A 249 4.62 15.86 20.38
C LYS A 249 4.66 16.57 21.73
N ASP A 250 3.57 16.51 22.47
CA ASP A 250 3.42 17.18 23.77
C ASP A 250 4.42 16.68 24.80
N VAL A 251 4.58 15.36 24.93
CA VAL A 251 5.42 14.80 26.00
C VAL A 251 6.90 14.64 25.63
N CYS A 252 7.24 14.54 24.33
CA CYS A 252 8.61 14.25 23.90
C CYS A 252 9.35 15.45 23.28
N GLN A 253 8.65 16.51 22.82
CA GLN A 253 9.33 17.74 22.40
C GLN A 253 9.58 18.70 23.57
N THR A 254 8.75 18.64 24.60
CA THR A 254 8.86 19.53 25.77
C THR A 254 10.15 19.28 26.55
N GLU A 255 10.64 18.04 26.65
CA GLU A 255 11.91 17.71 27.34
C GLU A 255 13.16 18.30 26.65
N ASN A 256 13.21 18.37 25.31
CA ASN A 256 14.35 18.94 24.58
C ASN A 256 14.47 20.47 24.69
N SER A 257 13.44 21.14 25.23
CA SER A 257 13.44 22.60 25.43
C SER A 257 13.94 23.03 26.81
N PHE A 258 14.15 22.09 27.75
CA PHE A 258 14.66 22.37 29.10
C PHE A 258 16.14 22.00 29.29
N GLU A 259 16.81 21.45 28.26
CA GLU A 259 18.24 21.14 28.28
C GLU A 259 19.11 22.11 27.43
N ASN A 260 18.56 23.24 26.98
CA ASN A 260 19.32 24.34 26.36
C ASN A 260 19.34 25.60 27.23
#